data_AF-A0A7X2J054-F1
#
_entry.id   AF-A0A7X2J054-F1
#
_cell.length_a   1.000
_cell.length_b   1.000
_cell.length_c   1.000
_cell.angle_alpha   90.00
_cell.angle_beta   90.00
_cell.angle_gamma   90.00
#
_symmetry.space_group_name_H-M   'P 1'
#
loop_
_entity.id
_entity.type
_entity.pdbx_description
1 polymer ?
#
loop_
_entity_poly.entity_id
_entity_poly.type
_entity_poly.pdbx_seq_one_letter_code
_entity_poly.pdbx_strand_id
1 'polypeptide(L)'
;METNLGKRIGKAMKDSRGLTLVELLALIVVLGVLAGIAVPTVLSLIGKTEADVCLNNRMVLKNDYERELVLRDLAHMDVLFEDYLINVGVVCPVGGIVRYNDGEVLCSEHSEAGDVEEDDVVVPFL
;
A
#
# COMPACT_ATOMS: atom_id res chain seq x y z
N MET A 1 14.23 -55.56 -34.02
CA MET A 1 14.62 -54.31 -33.30
C MET A 1 13.79 -54.27 -32.03
N GLU A 2 14.35 -54.78 -30.93
CA GLU A 2 13.70 -54.80 -29.62
C GLU A 2 14.57 -53.98 -28.66
N THR A 3 14.12 -52.79 -28.30
CA THR A 3 14.84 -51.93 -27.35
C THR A 3 14.51 -52.37 -25.92
N ASN A 4 15.50 -52.95 -25.25
CA ASN A 4 15.47 -53.18 -23.81
C ASN A 4 15.47 -51.83 -23.07
N LEU A 5 14.29 -51.31 -22.72
CA LEU A 5 14.12 -50.14 -21.84
C LEU A 5 14.22 -50.58 -20.36
N GLY A 6 15.29 -51.32 -20.05
CA GLY A 6 15.53 -51.91 -18.74
C GLY A 6 16.21 -50.94 -17.79
N LYS A 7 15.40 -50.36 -16.88
CA LYS A 7 15.73 -50.28 -15.45
C LYS A 7 16.92 -49.40 -15.04
N ARG A 8 16.69 -48.09 -14.94
CA ARG A 8 17.43 -47.21 -14.00
C ARG A 8 16.52 -46.10 -13.43
N ILE A 9 15.42 -46.47 -12.77
CA ILE A 9 14.77 -45.53 -11.85
C ILE A 9 15.65 -45.51 -10.60
N GLY A 10 16.50 -44.49 -10.52
CA GLY A 10 17.39 -44.25 -9.39
C GLY A 10 16.60 -44.32 -8.10
N LYS A 11 17.04 -45.20 -7.20
CA LYS A 11 16.56 -45.33 -5.84
C LYS A 11 16.76 -43.97 -5.17
N ALA A 12 15.69 -43.16 -5.08
CA ALA A 12 15.68 -42.00 -4.21
C ALA A 12 15.91 -42.50 -2.78
N MET A 13 17.16 -42.44 -2.33
CA MET A 13 17.51 -42.73 -0.94
C MET A 13 16.86 -41.63 -0.11
N LYS A 14 15.77 -41.98 0.56
CA LYS A 14 15.07 -41.12 1.51
C LYS A 14 16.02 -40.89 2.68
N ASP A 15 16.78 -39.79 2.63
CA ASP A 15 17.63 -39.35 3.74
C ASP A 15 16.70 -38.80 4.83
N SER A 16 16.38 -39.64 5.81
CA SER A 16 15.54 -39.29 6.94
C SER A 16 16.39 -38.75 8.10
N ARG A 17 17.26 -37.77 7.84
CA ARG A 17 17.93 -37.02 8.91
C ARG A 17 16.90 -36.06 9.51
N GLY A 18 16.38 -36.40 10.68
CA GLY A 18 15.49 -35.52 11.43
C GLY A 18 16.26 -34.32 12.00
N LEU A 19 15.63 -33.15 11.97
CA LEU A 19 16.07 -31.98 12.72
C LEU A 19 16.00 -32.29 14.22
N THR A 20 16.97 -31.82 14.99
CA THR A 20 16.91 -31.96 16.45
C THR A 20 15.92 -30.95 17.04
N LEU A 21 15.28 -31.30 18.17
CA LEU A 21 14.38 -30.36 18.86
C LEU A 21 15.10 -29.08 19.29
N VAL A 22 16.39 -29.19 19.64
CA VAL A 22 17.23 -28.06 20.07
C VAL A 22 17.52 -27.11 18.89
N GLU A 23 17.78 -27.66 17.71
CA GLU A 23 18.04 -26.87 16.50
C GLU A 23 16.81 -26.07 16.07
N LEU A 24 15.63 -26.68 16.10
CA LEU A 24 14.36 -25.98 15.84
C LEU A 24 14.07 -24.92 16.91
N LEU A 25 14.36 -25.20 18.18
CA LEU A 25 14.18 -24.23 19.27
C LEU A 25 15.09 -23.01 19.08
N ALA A 26 16.38 -23.23 18.79
CA ALA A 26 17.32 -22.15 18.55
C ALA A 26 16.87 -21.26 17.37
N LEU A 27 16.36 -21.87 16.29
CA LEU A 27 15.86 -21.12 15.13
C LEU A 27 14.63 -20.27 15.46
N ILE A 28 13.64 -20.81 16.18
CA ILE A 28 12.44 -20.06 16.57
C ILE A 28 12.79 -18.90 17.50
N VAL A 29 13.77 -19.07 18.40
CA VAL A 29 14.25 -17.98 19.27
C VAL A 29 14.82 -16.84 18.43
N VAL A 30 15.69 -17.14 17.44
CA VAL A 30 16.26 -16.12 16.56
C VAL A 30 15.18 -15.44 15.73
N LEU A 31 14.25 -16.21 15.13
CA LEU A 31 13.11 -15.65 14.38
C LEU A 31 12.20 -14.79 15.26
N GLY A 32 11.99 -15.16 16.52
CA GLY A 32 11.20 -14.40 17.47
C GLY A 32 11.80 -13.03 17.79
N VAL A 33 13.12 -12.96 17.99
CA VAL A 33 13.83 -11.69 18.21
C VAL A 33 13.73 -10.80 16.97
N LEU A 34 13.97 -11.37 15.78
CA LEU A 34 13.85 -10.63 14.52
C LEU A 34 12.43 -10.11 14.29
N ALA A 35 11.42 -10.96 14.48
CA ALA A 35 10.02 -10.59 14.34
C ALA A 35 9.63 -9.48 15.34
N GLY A 36 10.13 -9.54 16.58
CA GLY A 36 9.86 -8.53 17.59
C GLY A 36 10.29 -7.11 17.20
N ILE A 37 11.38 -6.98 16.43
CA ILE A 37 11.85 -5.68 15.92
C ILE A 37 11.16 -5.34 14.59
N ALA A 38 11.04 -6.31 13.68
CA ALA A 38 10.53 -6.08 12.33
C ALA A 38 9.05 -5.68 12.31
N VAL A 39 8.20 -6.32 13.12
CA VAL A 39 6.74 -6.05 13.11
C VAL A 39 6.39 -4.59 13.41
N PRO A 40 6.83 -3.96 14.52
CA PRO A 40 6.46 -2.57 14.80
C PRO A 40 7.03 -1.60 13.76
N THR A 41 8.22 -1.86 13.21
CA THR A 41 8.80 -1.01 12.16
C THR A 41 7.97 -1.01 10.88
N VAL A 42 7.48 -2.18 10.46
CA VAL A 42 6.64 -2.31 9.27
C VAL A 42 5.27 -1.66 9.50
N LEU A 43 4.66 -1.87 10.67
CA LEU A 43 3.39 -1.23 11.01
C LEU A 43 3.48 0.31 11.00
N SER A 44 4.56 0.85 11.58
CA SER A 44 4.78 2.30 11.56
C SER A 44 5.02 2.83 10.15
N LEU A 45 5.70 2.07 9.29
CA LEU A 45 5.96 2.47 7.92
C LEU A 45 4.67 2.47 7.09
N ILE A 46 3.83 1.44 7.25
CA ILE A 46 2.53 1.35 6.57
C ILE A 46 1.67 2.58 6.86
N GLY A 47 1.56 2.98 8.13
CA GLY A 47 0.75 4.16 8.50
C GLY A 47 1.26 5.46 7.85
N LYS A 48 2.58 5.64 7.72
CA LYS A 48 3.16 6.77 7.00
C LYS A 48 2.82 6.71 5.50
N THR A 49 3.04 5.55 4.89
CA THR A 49 2.71 5.33 3.47
C THR A 49 1.22 5.54 3.18
N GLU A 50 0.33 5.14 4.08
CA GLU A 50 -1.11 5.40 3.96
C GLU A 50 -1.44 6.89 3.98
N ALA A 51 -0.78 7.66 4.84
CA ALA A 51 -0.91 9.12 4.88
C ALA A 51 -0.36 9.78 3.60
N ASP A 52 0.82 9.36 3.13
CA ASP A 52 1.47 9.89 1.92
C ASP A 52 0.65 9.60 0.66
N VAL A 53 0.13 8.37 0.53
CA VAL A 53 -0.76 7.99 -0.58
C VAL A 53 -2.04 8.82 -0.52
N CYS A 54 -2.61 9.01 0.67
CA CYS A 54 -3.80 9.84 0.82
C CYS A 54 -3.52 11.30 0.41
N LEU A 55 -2.39 11.87 0.81
CA LEU A 55 -1.97 13.22 0.42
C LEU A 55 -1.86 13.36 -1.11
N ASN A 56 -1.12 12.45 -1.75
CA ASN A 56 -0.94 12.46 -3.20
C ASN A 56 -2.27 12.30 -3.96
N ASN A 57 -3.13 11.37 -3.53
CA ASN A 57 -4.44 11.17 -4.14
C ASN A 57 -5.32 12.42 -3.99
N ARG A 58 -5.29 13.10 -2.84
CA ARG A 58 -6.03 14.35 -2.62
C ARG A 58 -5.53 15.48 -3.52
N MET A 59 -4.22 15.62 -3.69
CA MET A 59 -3.63 16.62 -4.58
C MET A 59 -4.04 16.41 -6.04
N VAL A 60 -3.97 15.18 -6.52
CA VAL A 60 -4.42 14.83 -7.89
C VAL A 60 -5.92 15.11 -8.04
N LEU A 61 -6.72 14.63 -7.08
CA LEU A 61 -8.17 14.83 -7.08
C LEU A 61 -8.56 16.32 -7.09
N LYS A 62 -7.87 17.15 -6.30
CA LYS A 62 -8.06 18.60 -6.27
C LYS A 62 -7.83 19.20 -7.65
N ASN A 63 -6.66 18.95 -8.24
CA ASN A 63 -6.28 19.53 -9.52
C ASN A 63 -7.25 19.12 -10.63
N ASP A 64 -7.66 17.86 -10.66
CA ASP A 64 -8.60 17.35 -11.66
C ASP A 64 -10.00 17.92 -11.47
N TYR A 65 -10.48 18.01 -10.23
CA TYR A 65 -11.79 18.59 -9.92
C TYR A 65 -11.86 20.09 -10.23
N GLU A 66 -10.85 20.86 -9.85
CA GLU A 66 -10.78 22.30 -10.14
C GLU A 66 -10.73 22.57 -11.63
N ARG A 67 -9.99 21.74 -12.38
CA ARG A 67 -9.99 21.80 -13.84
C ARG A 67 -11.39 21.58 -14.41
N GLU A 68 -12.14 20.63 -13.88
CA GLU A 68 -13.51 20.36 -14.33
C GLU A 68 -14.46 21.52 -14.07
N LEU A 69 -14.35 22.16 -12.89
CA LEU A 69 -15.12 23.36 -12.54
C LEU A 69 -14.85 24.49 -13.54
N VAL A 70 -13.58 24.73 -13.86
CA VAL A 70 -13.16 25.76 -14.83
C VAL A 70 -13.64 25.42 -16.25
N LEU A 71 -13.49 24.17 -16.69
CA LEU A 71 -13.88 23.75 -18.03
C LEU A 71 -15.38 23.82 -18.27
N ARG A 72 -16.18 23.56 -17.23
CA ARG A 72 -17.65 23.58 -17.31
C ARG A 72 -18.28 24.91 -16.88
N ASP A 73 -17.48 25.88 -16.45
CA ASP A 73 -17.94 27.15 -15.87
C ASP A 73 -18.93 26.93 -14.69
N LEU A 74 -18.58 25.99 -13.81
CA LEU A 74 -19.38 25.62 -12.64
C LEU A 74 -18.72 26.15 -11.36
N ALA A 75 -19.56 26.57 -10.42
CA ALA A 75 -19.12 26.78 -9.04
C ALA A 75 -19.15 25.45 -8.26
N HIS A 76 -18.26 25.32 -7.29
CA HIS A 76 -18.28 24.18 -6.39
C HIS A 76 -19.63 24.08 -5.65
N MET A 77 -20.15 22.86 -5.56
CA MET A 77 -21.27 22.49 -4.69
C MET A 77 -20.98 21.11 -4.13
N ASP A 78 -21.34 20.87 -2.86
CA ASP A 78 -21.11 19.58 -2.19
C ASP A 78 -21.65 18.40 -3.01
N VAL A 79 -22.86 18.53 -3.55
CA VAL A 79 -23.51 17.50 -4.36
C VAL A 79 -22.74 17.18 -5.65
N LEU A 80 -22.11 18.18 -6.28
CA LEU A 80 -21.29 17.97 -7.47
C LEU A 80 -19.99 17.23 -7.14
N PHE A 81 -19.40 17.55 -5.98
CA PHE A 81 -18.20 16.86 -5.52
C PHE A 81 -18.49 15.42 -5.11
N GLU A 82 -19.62 15.16 -4.47
CA GLU A 82 -20.05 13.79 -4.14
C GLU A 82 -20.28 12.93 -5.40
N ASP A 83 -20.94 13.48 -6.43
CA ASP A 83 -21.10 12.78 -7.72
C ASP A 83 -19.75 12.51 -8.39
N TYR A 84 -18.83 13.47 -8.32
CA TYR A 84 -17.48 13.30 -8.84
C TYR A 84 -16.71 12.19 -8.10
N LEU A 85 -16.79 12.14 -6.76
CA LEU A 85 -16.15 11.10 -5.95
C LEU A 85 -16.66 9.69 -6.28
N ILE A 86 -17.94 9.52 -6.60
CA ILE A 86 -18.50 8.22 -7.00
C ILE A 86 -17.79 7.67 -8.25
N ASN A 87 -17.38 8.54 -9.16
CA ASN A 87 -16.69 8.16 -10.40
C ASN A 87 -15.18 7.93 -10.21
N VAL A 88 -14.54 8.61 -9.26
CA VAL A 88 -13.11 8.46 -8.96
C VAL A 88 -12.81 7.20 -8.15
N GLY A 89 -13.68 6.85 -7.20
CA GLY A 89 -13.51 5.68 -6.34
C GLY A 89 -12.72 5.96 -5.05
N VAL A 90 -11.86 5.01 -4.64
CA VAL A 90 -11.20 5.06 -3.32
C VAL A 90 -10.01 6.01 -3.33
N VAL A 91 -10.10 7.09 -2.56
CA VAL A 91 -9.05 8.11 -2.42
C VAL A 91 -8.16 7.84 -1.20
N CYS A 92 -8.77 7.44 -0.08
CA CYS A 92 -8.08 7.18 1.18
C CYS A 92 -7.91 5.67 1.40
N PRO A 93 -6.68 5.15 1.59
CA PRO A 93 -6.44 3.71 1.74
C PRO A 93 -7.06 3.11 3.01
N VAL A 94 -7.24 3.93 4.06
CA VAL A 94 -7.87 3.52 5.33
C VAL A 94 -9.38 3.77 5.37
N GLY A 95 -9.97 4.27 4.28
CA GLY A 95 -11.41 4.51 4.19
C GLY A 95 -11.89 5.85 4.77
N GLY A 96 -10.99 6.83 4.90
CA GLY A 96 -11.34 8.17 5.33
C GLY A 96 -12.27 8.90 4.37
N ILE A 97 -13.16 9.72 4.92
CA ILE A 97 -14.13 10.52 4.17
C ILE A 97 -13.42 11.76 3.62
N VAL A 98 -13.65 12.05 2.34
CA VAL A 98 -13.04 13.17 1.64
C VAL A 98 -14.07 14.28 1.44
N ARG A 99 -13.67 15.54 1.65
CA ARG A 99 -14.50 16.73 1.46
C ARG A 99 -13.72 17.80 0.71
N TYR A 100 -14.41 18.63 -0.07
CA TYR A 100 -13.83 19.81 -0.67
C TYR A 100 -14.23 21.03 0.16
N ASN A 101 -13.28 21.82 0.60
CA ASN A 101 -13.53 23.06 1.34
C ASN A 101 -12.52 24.14 0.94
N ASP A 102 -13.02 25.30 0.52
CA ASP A 102 -12.20 26.50 0.25
C ASP A 102 -10.99 26.28 -0.66
N GLY A 103 -11.11 25.45 -1.70
CA GLY A 103 -9.99 25.17 -2.59
C GLY A 103 -9.08 24.03 -2.14
N GLU A 104 -9.41 23.33 -1.06
CA GLU A 104 -8.65 22.17 -0.60
C GLU A 104 -9.52 20.92 -0.49
N VAL A 105 -8.89 19.77 -0.75
CA VAL A 105 -9.50 18.47 -0.53
C VAL A 105 -9.02 17.97 0.82
N LEU A 106 -9.91 17.78 1.79
CA LEU A 106 -9.63 17.36 3.15
C LEU A 106 -10.02 15.90 3.39
N CYS A 107 -9.24 15.16 4.17
CA CYS A 107 -9.57 13.80 4.63
C CYS A 107 -9.90 13.79 6.13
N SER A 108 -10.87 12.97 6.54
CA SER A 108 -11.22 12.78 7.95
C SER A 108 -10.15 12.07 8.78
N GLU A 109 -9.37 11.18 8.16
CA GLU A 109 -8.36 10.36 8.84
C GLU A 109 -6.96 10.96 8.75
N HIS A 110 -6.65 11.65 7.64
CA HIS A 110 -5.36 12.27 7.38
C HIS A 110 -5.54 13.78 7.22
N SER A 111 -5.56 14.48 8.36
CA SER A 111 -5.55 15.94 8.40
C SER A 111 -4.13 16.47 8.18
N GLU A 112 -3.99 17.61 7.49
CA GLU A 112 -2.71 18.22 7.08
C GLU A 112 -1.83 18.74 8.23
N ALA A 113 -2.12 18.38 9.47
CA ALA A 113 -1.32 18.77 10.62
C ALA A 113 -0.17 17.76 10.82
N GLY A 114 0.92 17.96 10.09
CA GLY A 114 2.21 17.36 10.41
C GLY A 114 2.93 16.77 9.20
N ASP A 115 4.05 17.40 8.87
CA ASP A 115 5.20 16.78 8.21
C ASP A 115 5.07 16.59 6.68
N VAL A 116 4.78 17.68 5.96
CA VAL A 116 5.47 17.86 4.67
C VAL A 116 6.90 18.32 5.02
N GLU A 117 7.79 17.37 5.33
CA GLU A 117 9.20 17.65 5.09
C GLU A 117 9.32 17.91 3.57
N GLU A 118 9.76 19.12 3.22
CA GLU A 118 10.05 19.57 1.86
C GLU A 118 11.21 18.77 1.27
N ASP A 119 11.04 17.47 1.07
CA ASP A 119 11.99 16.63 0.35
C ASP A 119 11.25 15.35 -0.02
N ASP A 120 10.38 15.40 -1.04
CA ASP A 120 10.20 14.28 -1.97
C ASP A 120 9.28 14.66 -3.16
N VAL A 121 9.95 15.06 -4.24
CA VAL A 121 9.64 14.75 -5.65
C VAL A 121 8.19 14.98 -6.13
N VAL A 122 7.94 16.18 -6.64
CA VAL A 122 6.93 16.40 -7.68
C VAL A 122 7.41 15.68 -8.95
N VAL A 123 6.95 14.45 -9.20
CA VAL A 123 7.05 13.84 -10.53
C VAL A 123 5.97 14.47 -11.43
N PRO A 124 6.34 15.21 -12.49
CA PRO A 124 5.37 15.66 -13.48
C PRO A 124 4.92 14.42 -14.27
N PHE A 125 3.64 14.06 -14.17
CA PHE A 125 3.08 13.06 -15.08
C PHE A 125 3.05 13.66 -16.49
N LEU A 126 3.79 13.00 -17.40
CA LEU A 126 3.86 13.26 -18.85
C LEU A 126 2.60 12.78 -19.57
#